data_AF-A0A2B4S631-F1
#
_entry.id   AF-A0A2B4S631-F1
#
_cell.length_a   1.000
_cell.length_b   1.000
_cell.length_c   1.000
_cell.angle_alpha   90.00
_cell.angle_beta   90.00
_cell.angle_gamma   90.00
#
_symmetry.space_group_name_H-M   'P 1'
#
loop_
_entity.id
_entity.type
_entity.pdbx_description
1 polymer ?
#
loop_
_entity_poly.entity_id
_entity_poly.type
_entity_poly.pdbx_seq_one_letter_code
_entity_poly.pdbx_strand_id
1 'polypeptide(L)'
;MSSSKTPISFLLTLAVFCCSVASCDCKSITQALHFEDYSEHRVKGCYYNNQTLGICFDIEQGSMKVMKTTGQIIVFYQKLGTNMFYYKIIDQDFLGRGPSVFYVPKAIRKASHSLREFLNMDRTTEETQVELTALKTHYNEAIRELRQEPEIKLLERLSATLAENVTQPDMLKPFHALCYSILKTSDIQIPHELRATRDFGNEISGHHSTRQKRCDLLLDPRNNNCTGMCGPNCYCWSWVCGDCCFHQGCLEHDICCEKFGAWSSHCVFPLGFTCESYKEC
;
A
#
# COMPACT_ATOMS: atom_id res chain seq x y z
N MET A 1 -45.90 83.28 14.97
CA MET A 1 -46.17 81.97 14.30
C MET A 1 -44.86 81.22 14.20
N SER A 2 -44.87 79.92 14.55
CA SER A 2 -43.77 78.91 14.55
C SER A 2 -42.52 79.27 15.38
N SER A 3 -42.24 78.67 16.54
CA SER A 3 -42.14 77.25 16.94
C SER A 3 -41.04 76.46 16.21
N SER A 4 -40.10 76.00 17.04
CA SER A 4 -39.60 74.61 17.10
C SER A 4 -38.33 74.20 16.31
N LYS A 5 -37.34 73.82 17.13
CA LYS A 5 -36.45 72.64 17.09
C LYS A 5 -35.05 72.76 16.45
N THR A 6 -34.08 72.59 17.36
CA THR A 6 -32.76 71.96 17.17
C THR A 6 -32.75 70.76 16.22
N PRO A 7 -31.61 70.54 15.57
CA PRO A 7 -31.09 69.18 15.44
C PRO A 7 -29.70 69.03 16.06
N ILE A 8 -29.62 67.99 16.88
CA ILE A 8 -28.42 67.34 17.40
C ILE A 8 -27.66 66.76 16.20
N SER A 9 -26.45 67.24 15.96
CA SER A 9 -25.56 66.63 14.96
C SER A 9 -24.88 65.42 15.60
N PHE A 10 -25.38 64.22 15.24
CA PHE A 10 -24.75 62.94 15.52
C PHE A 10 -23.47 62.81 14.66
N LEU A 11 -22.30 62.95 15.29
CA LEU A 11 -21.03 62.50 14.72
C LEU A 11 -20.98 60.96 14.81
N LEU A 12 -21.35 60.30 13.71
CA LEU A 12 -21.08 58.89 13.46
C LEU A 12 -19.58 58.72 13.20
N THR A 13 -18.82 58.34 14.23
CA THR A 13 -17.49 57.74 14.05
C THR A 13 -17.65 56.38 13.36
N LEU A 14 -17.42 56.34 12.04
CA LEU A 14 -17.15 55.10 11.33
C LEU A 14 -15.83 54.53 11.84
N ALA A 15 -15.91 53.51 12.69
CA ALA A 15 -14.81 52.62 12.93
C ALA A 15 -14.54 51.86 11.62
N VAL A 16 -13.47 52.24 10.93
CA VAL A 16 -12.90 51.45 9.84
C VAL A 16 -12.37 50.17 10.47
N PHE A 17 -13.21 49.14 10.49
CA PHE A 17 -12.78 47.79 10.77
C PHE A 17 -11.89 47.38 9.60
N CYS A 18 -10.58 47.54 9.76
CA CYS A 18 -9.59 46.87 8.93
C CYS A 18 -9.77 45.37 9.15
N CYS A 19 -10.70 44.76 8.43
CA CYS A 19 -10.57 43.36 8.05
C CYS A 19 -9.30 43.28 7.20
N SER A 20 -8.16 43.11 7.87
CA SER A 20 -7.03 42.42 7.27
C SER A 20 -7.55 41.04 6.91
N VAL A 21 -8.09 40.94 5.70
CA VAL A 21 -8.07 39.72 4.91
C VAL A 21 -6.59 39.34 4.88
N ALA A 22 -6.19 38.52 5.85
CA ALA A 22 -5.15 37.56 5.60
C ALA A 22 -5.65 36.84 4.36
N SER A 23 -5.04 37.16 3.22
CA SER A 23 -5.05 36.30 2.06
C SER A 23 -4.49 34.98 2.58
N CYS A 24 -5.38 34.10 3.07
CA CYS A 24 -5.12 32.69 3.12
C CYS A 24 -4.87 32.34 1.68
N ASP A 25 -3.60 32.32 1.32
CA ASP A 25 -3.07 31.82 0.08
C ASP A 25 -3.38 30.32 0.12
N CYS A 26 -4.65 29.99 -0.16
CA CYS A 26 -5.12 28.64 -0.39
C CYS A 26 -4.51 28.22 -1.72
N LYS A 27 -3.18 27.99 -1.72
CA LYS A 27 -2.58 27.13 -2.71
C LYS A 27 -3.37 25.84 -2.62
N SER A 28 -4.21 25.62 -3.61
CA SER A 28 -4.74 24.29 -3.90
C SER A 28 -3.53 23.36 -3.86
N ILE A 29 -3.48 22.47 -2.87
CA ILE A 29 -2.48 21.41 -2.85
C ILE A 29 -2.80 20.60 -4.10
N THR A 30 -2.01 20.85 -5.14
CA THR A 30 -1.91 19.99 -6.30
C THR A 30 -1.43 18.63 -5.79
N GLN A 31 -1.89 17.55 -6.42
CA GLN A 31 -1.48 16.19 -6.07
C GLN A 31 0.04 16.15 -5.86
N ALA A 32 0.48 15.87 -4.64
CA ALA A 32 1.88 16.07 -4.27
C ALA A 32 2.37 14.99 -3.33
N LEU A 33 3.51 14.41 -3.71
CA LEU A 33 4.35 13.60 -2.84
C LEU A 33 5.27 14.53 -2.04
N HIS A 34 5.22 14.42 -0.72
CA HIS A 34 6.08 15.15 0.20
C HIS A 34 6.90 14.18 1.01
N PHE A 35 8.22 14.29 0.93
CA PHE A 35 9.14 13.53 1.78
C PHE A 35 9.38 14.26 3.10
N GLU A 36 9.30 13.51 4.20
CA GLU A 36 9.74 13.94 5.53
C GLU A 36 11.17 13.45 5.81
N ASP A 37 11.51 12.26 5.31
CA ASP A 37 12.83 11.64 5.45
C ASP A 37 13.11 10.85 4.17
N TYR A 38 14.29 11.05 3.57
CA TYR A 38 14.76 10.29 2.43
C TYR A 38 16.27 10.07 2.61
N SER A 39 16.63 8.83 2.91
CA SER A 39 18.00 8.32 2.96
C SER A 39 18.11 6.99 2.23
N GLU A 40 19.33 6.44 2.15
CA GLU A 40 19.57 5.09 1.60
C GLU A 40 18.85 3.97 2.36
N HIS A 41 18.42 4.22 3.60
CA HIS A 41 17.85 3.20 4.49
C HIS A 41 16.39 3.45 4.84
N ARG A 42 15.85 4.61 4.49
CA ARG A 42 14.49 5.01 4.88
C ARG A 42 13.90 6.02 3.92
N VAL A 43 12.63 5.82 3.57
CA VAL A 43 11.81 6.74 2.81
C VAL A 43 10.48 6.92 3.54
N LYS A 44 10.24 8.14 4.01
CA LYS A 44 9.08 8.52 4.81
C LYS A 44 8.44 9.77 4.23
N GLY A 45 7.13 9.82 4.21
CA GLY A 45 6.41 10.98 3.72
C GLY A 45 4.92 10.76 3.59
N CYS A 46 4.28 11.67 2.87
CA CYS A 46 2.85 11.61 2.58
C CYS A 46 2.58 11.96 1.12
N TYR A 47 1.61 11.27 0.53
CA TYR A 47 1.01 11.63 -0.74
C TYR A 47 -0.35 12.26 -0.48
N TYR A 48 -0.55 13.51 -0.91
CA TYR A 48 -1.81 14.22 -0.81
C TYR A 48 -2.49 14.24 -2.17
N ASN A 49 -3.70 13.69 -2.23
CA ASN A 49 -4.53 13.82 -3.43
C ASN A 49 -5.26 15.17 -3.45
N ASN A 50 -5.75 15.60 -2.29
CA ASN A 50 -6.39 16.89 -2.07
C ASN A 50 -6.28 17.28 -0.58
N GLN A 51 -6.91 18.39 -0.19
CA GLN A 51 -6.86 18.92 1.19
C GLN A 51 -7.45 17.96 2.26
N THR A 52 -8.34 17.06 1.87
CA THR A 52 -9.06 16.16 2.79
C THR A 52 -8.61 14.70 2.73
N LEU A 53 -7.92 14.31 1.66
CA LEU A 53 -7.54 12.93 1.39
C LEU A 53 -6.04 12.85 1.07
N GLY A 54 -5.31 12.20 1.96
CA GLY A 54 -3.90 11.88 1.80
C GLY A 54 -3.54 10.60 2.54
N ILE A 55 -2.42 10.02 2.17
CA ILE A 55 -1.90 8.76 2.73
C ILE A 55 -0.42 8.93 3.05
N CYS A 56 -0.01 8.48 4.22
CA CYS A 56 1.37 8.58 4.68
C CYS A 56 2.04 7.21 4.73
N PHE A 57 3.35 7.19 4.55
CA PHE A 57 4.17 5.99 4.53
C PHE A 57 5.46 6.20 5.31
N ASP A 58 5.98 5.10 5.85
CA ASP A 58 7.30 5.03 6.48
C ASP A 58 7.89 3.67 6.10
N ILE A 59 8.89 3.68 5.22
CA ILE A 59 9.48 2.51 4.61
C ILE A 59 10.94 2.46 5.01
N GLU A 60 11.35 1.39 5.67
CA GLU A 60 12.73 1.09 6.03
C GLU A 60 13.02 -0.39 5.79
N GLN A 61 14.29 -0.79 5.85
CA GLN A 61 14.62 -2.19 5.66
C GLN A 61 13.96 -3.08 6.73
N GLY A 62 13.04 -3.95 6.28
CA GLY A 62 12.34 -4.88 7.16
C GLY A 62 11.19 -4.27 7.97
N SER A 63 10.80 -3.02 7.72
CA SER A 63 9.58 -2.46 8.30
C SER A 63 8.90 -1.46 7.37
N MET A 64 7.57 -1.50 7.35
CA MET A 64 6.77 -0.64 6.49
C MET A 64 5.49 -0.24 7.21
N LYS A 65 5.12 1.04 7.13
CA LYS A 65 3.85 1.56 7.63
C LYS A 65 3.10 2.26 6.53
N VAL A 66 1.78 2.07 6.55
CA VAL A 66 0.80 2.89 5.83
C VAL A 66 -0.09 3.53 6.89
N MET A 67 -0.25 4.84 6.81
CA MET A 67 -0.89 5.65 7.84
C MET A 67 -1.84 6.68 7.22
N LYS A 68 -2.83 7.09 8.01
CA LYS A 68 -3.58 8.33 7.74
C LYS A 68 -2.67 9.54 7.97
N THR A 69 -3.06 10.68 7.44
CA THR A 69 -2.38 11.97 7.69
C THR A 69 -2.41 12.39 9.17
N THR A 70 -3.32 11.83 9.97
CA THR A 70 -3.39 12.01 11.43
C THR A 70 -2.34 11.18 12.18
N GLY A 71 -1.59 10.31 11.51
CA GLY A 71 -0.64 9.37 12.10
C GLY A 71 -1.25 8.05 12.56
N GLN A 72 -2.57 7.85 12.40
CA GLN A 72 -3.19 6.55 12.67
C GLN A 72 -2.67 5.49 11.69
N ILE A 73 -2.14 4.38 12.22
CA ILE A 73 -1.64 3.26 11.42
C ILE A 73 -2.82 2.50 10.82
N ILE A 74 -2.77 2.32 9.50
CA ILE A 74 -3.73 1.51 8.74
C ILE A 74 -3.15 0.12 8.51
N VAL A 75 -1.88 0.07 8.08
CA VAL A 75 -1.14 -1.19 7.91
C VAL A 75 0.26 -1.04 8.45
N PHE A 76 0.75 -2.07 9.12
CA PHE A 76 2.13 -2.14 9.59
C PHE A 76 2.70 -3.53 9.39
N TYR A 77 3.91 -3.58 8.81
CA TYR A 77 4.71 -4.77 8.67
C TYR A 77 6.04 -4.58 9.39
N GLN A 78 6.49 -5.63 10.07
CA GLN A 78 7.82 -5.68 10.68
C GLN A 78 8.40 -7.08 10.64
N LYS A 79 9.61 -7.22 10.13
CA LYS A 79 10.42 -8.43 10.26
C LYS A 79 10.88 -8.59 11.70
N LEU A 80 10.63 -9.75 12.30
CA LEU A 80 11.01 -10.05 13.70
C LEU A 80 12.23 -10.98 13.81
N GLY A 81 12.70 -11.52 12.69
CA GLY A 81 13.85 -12.43 12.61
C GLY A 81 13.83 -13.22 11.31
N THR A 82 14.64 -14.28 11.24
CA THR A 82 14.61 -15.21 10.11
C THR A 82 13.25 -15.90 10.03
N ASN A 83 12.59 -15.79 8.87
CA ASN A 83 11.27 -16.37 8.61
C ASN A 83 10.15 -15.95 9.58
N MET A 84 10.30 -14.84 10.32
CA MET A 84 9.27 -14.35 11.24
C MET A 84 8.94 -12.89 10.95
N PHE A 85 7.65 -12.58 10.95
CA PHE A 85 7.18 -11.22 10.76
C PHE A 85 5.89 -10.96 11.54
N TYR A 86 5.70 -9.71 11.94
CA TYR A 86 4.48 -9.18 12.48
C TYR A 86 3.78 -8.34 11.42
N TYR A 87 2.47 -8.46 11.36
CA TYR A 87 1.65 -7.74 10.41
C TYR A 87 0.36 -7.27 11.07
N LYS A 88 0.03 -6.00 10.91
CA LYS A 88 -1.15 -5.37 11.47
C LYS A 88 -1.97 -4.74 10.35
N ILE A 89 -3.26 -5.02 10.34
CA ILE A 89 -4.25 -4.38 9.46
C ILE A 89 -5.32 -3.76 10.35
N ILE A 90 -5.49 -2.44 10.30
CA ILE A 90 -6.40 -1.67 11.16
C ILE A 90 -6.12 -2.00 12.63
N ASP A 91 -6.98 -2.80 13.27
CA ASP A 91 -6.90 -3.19 14.66
C ASP A 91 -6.67 -4.70 14.87
N GLN A 92 -6.39 -5.42 13.78
CA GLN A 92 -6.17 -6.86 13.77
C GLN A 92 -4.68 -7.16 13.62
N ASP A 93 -4.17 -8.04 14.49
CA ASP A 93 -2.77 -8.37 14.62
C ASP A 93 -2.50 -9.80 14.13
N PHE A 94 -1.47 -9.98 13.32
CA PHE A 94 -1.07 -11.24 12.73
C PHE A 94 0.43 -11.47 12.87
N LEU A 95 0.80 -12.74 12.90
CA LEU A 95 2.18 -13.16 13.08
C LEU A 95 2.48 -14.33 12.15
N GLY A 96 3.53 -14.19 11.36
CA GLY A 96 3.99 -15.23 10.44
C GLY A 96 5.25 -15.93 10.94
N ARG A 97 5.33 -17.25 10.72
CA ARG A 97 6.53 -18.07 10.89
C ARG A 97 6.65 -19.08 9.75
N GLY A 98 7.61 -18.90 8.85
CA GLY A 98 7.68 -19.69 7.62
C GLY A 98 6.35 -19.58 6.85
N PRO A 99 5.73 -20.68 6.39
CA PRO A 99 4.44 -20.66 5.71
C PRO A 99 3.25 -20.45 6.66
N SER A 100 3.44 -20.55 7.98
CA SER A 100 2.34 -20.46 8.97
C SER A 100 2.02 -19.01 9.33
N VAL A 101 0.74 -18.75 9.59
CA VAL A 101 0.21 -17.45 10.03
C VAL A 101 -0.74 -17.67 11.19
N PHE A 102 -0.67 -16.77 12.18
CA PHE A 102 -1.49 -16.81 13.38
C PHE A 102 -2.12 -15.45 13.60
N TYR A 103 -3.39 -15.43 14.01
CA TYR A 103 -3.98 -14.25 14.63
C TYR A 103 -3.39 -14.08 16.04
N VAL A 104 -3.09 -12.85 16.42
CA VAL A 104 -2.56 -12.50 17.74
C VAL A 104 -3.67 -11.90 18.58
N PRO A 105 -4.13 -12.59 19.65
CA PRO A 105 -5.16 -12.06 20.53
C PRO A 105 -4.76 -10.71 21.16
N LYS A 106 -5.76 -9.86 21.40
CA LYS A 106 -5.57 -8.55 22.05
C LYS A 106 -4.82 -8.64 23.39
N ALA A 107 -5.00 -9.73 24.12
CA ALA A 107 -4.35 -10.00 25.41
C ALA A 107 -2.81 -10.19 25.32
N ILE A 108 -2.28 -10.62 24.18
CA ILE A 108 -0.83 -10.80 23.99
C ILE A 108 -0.18 -9.43 23.86
N ARG A 109 0.89 -9.16 24.62
CA ARG A 109 1.62 -7.89 24.51
C ARG A 109 2.37 -7.81 23.18
N LYS A 110 2.40 -6.63 22.55
CA LYS A 110 3.00 -6.41 21.22
C LYS A 110 4.51 -6.14 21.30
N ALA A 111 5.16 -6.66 22.34
CA ALA A 111 6.60 -6.58 22.51
C ALA A 111 7.26 -7.78 21.81
N SER A 112 8.44 -7.59 21.21
CA SER A 112 9.09 -8.63 20.40
C SER A 112 9.31 -9.94 21.16
N HIS A 113 9.60 -9.88 22.47
CA HIS A 113 9.75 -11.09 23.29
C HIS A 113 8.42 -11.85 23.44
N SER A 114 7.32 -11.15 23.78
CA SER A 114 6.00 -11.75 23.96
C SER A 114 5.45 -12.34 22.65
N LEU A 115 5.68 -11.69 21.51
CA LEU A 115 5.31 -12.22 20.20
C LEU A 115 6.08 -13.50 19.87
N ARG A 116 7.38 -13.55 20.20
CA ARG A 116 8.20 -14.76 20.00
C ARG A 116 7.77 -15.89 20.92
N GLU A 117 7.43 -15.61 22.17
CA GLU A 117 6.88 -16.60 23.11
C GLU A 117 5.58 -17.21 22.56
N PHE A 118 4.66 -16.38 22.06
CA PHE A 118 3.42 -16.85 21.45
C PHE A 118 3.64 -17.76 20.21
N LEU A 119 4.67 -17.51 19.40
CA LEU A 119 5.05 -18.38 18.26
C LEU A 119 5.67 -19.71 18.68
N ASN A 120 6.26 -19.78 19.87
CA ASN A 120 6.95 -20.96 20.36
C ASN A 120 6.06 -21.86 21.22
N MET A 121 4.78 -21.49 21.39
CA MET A 121 3.81 -22.37 22.02
C MET A 121 3.52 -23.56 21.11
N ASP A 122 3.76 -24.77 21.63
CA ASP A 122 3.35 -26.01 20.99
C ASP A 122 1.82 -26.07 20.92
N ARG A 123 1.30 -26.56 19.80
CA ARG A 123 -0.14 -26.63 19.52
C ARG A 123 -0.53 -28.04 19.16
N THR A 124 -1.65 -28.48 19.73
CA THR A 124 -2.34 -29.70 19.32
C THR A 124 -3.07 -29.49 17.98
N THR A 125 -3.49 -30.59 17.36
CA THR A 125 -4.27 -30.55 16.11
C THR A 125 -5.59 -29.80 16.27
N GLU A 126 -6.26 -29.93 17.42
CA GLU A 126 -7.50 -29.23 17.72
C GLU A 126 -7.28 -27.71 17.85
N GLU A 127 -6.25 -27.32 18.60
CA GLU A 127 -5.84 -25.91 18.72
C GLU A 127 -5.47 -25.31 17.36
N THR A 128 -4.80 -26.08 16.50
CA THR A 128 -4.46 -25.63 15.13
C THR A 128 -5.72 -25.29 14.31
N GLN A 129 -6.79 -26.05 14.45
CA GLN A 129 -8.05 -25.80 13.72
C GLN A 129 -8.80 -24.57 14.29
N VAL A 130 -8.78 -24.39 15.61
CA VAL A 130 -9.32 -23.21 16.27
C VAL A 130 -8.57 -21.95 15.83
N GLU A 131 -7.24 -22.01 15.79
CA GLU A 131 -6.40 -20.90 15.35
C GLU A 131 -6.59 -20.56 13.88
N LEU A 132 -6.71 -21.57 13.00
CA LEU A 132 -7.03 -21.33 11.60
C LEU A 132 -8.39 -20.64 11.43
N THR A 133 -9.37 -21.00 12.26
CA THR A 133 -10.70 -20.36 12.25
C THR A 133 -10.62 -18.91 12.74
N ALA A 134 -9.86 -18.65 13.81
CA ALA A 134 -9.61 -17.32 14.33
C ALA A 134 -8.87 -16.45 13.30
N LEU A 135 -7.84 -16.98 12.64
CA LEU A 135 -7.11 -16.33 11.55
C LEU A 135 -8.08 -15.89 10.45
N LYS A 136 -8.87 -16.82 9.92
CA LYS A 136 -9.83 -16.53 8.84
C LYS A 136 -10.82 -15.43 9.24
N THR A 137 -11.38 -15.54 10.43
CA THR A 137 -12.38 -14.59 10.95
C THR A 137 -11.79 -13.19 11.06
N HIS A 138 -10.67 -13.06 11.79
CA HIS A 138 -10.06 -11.76 12.05
C HIS A 138 -9.41 -11.15 10.81
N TYR A 139 -8.85 -11.95 9.91
CA TYR A 139 -8.34 -11.46 8.64
C TYR A 139 -9.45 -10.89 7.77
N ASN A 140 -10.55 -11.63 7.60
CA ASN A 140 -11.69 -11.14 6.81
C ASN A 140 -12.33 -9.89 7.43
N GLU A 141 -12.40 -9.82 8.76
CA GLU A 141 -12.84 -8.62 9.48
C GLU A 141 -11.91 -7.43 9.18
N ALA A 142 -10.59 -7.62 9.28
CA ALA A 142 -9.62 -6.57 8.97
C ALA A 142 -9.76 -6.06 7.55
N ILE A 143 -9.92 -6.96 6.58
CA ILE A 143 -10.10 -6.62 5.17
C ILE A 143 -11.42 -5.86 4.96
N ARG A 144 -12.50 -6.24 5.63
CA ARG A 144 -13.79 -5.52 5.57
C ARG A 144 -13.66 -4.10 6.10
N GLU A 145 -12.93 -3.89 7.18
CA GLU A 145 -12.67 -2.56 7.75
C GLU A 145 -11.75 -1.74 6.85
N LEU A 146 -10.69 -2.36 6.32
CA LEU A 146 -9.76 -1.74 5.39
C LEU A 146 -10.46 -1.18 4.14
N ARG A 147 -11.51 -1.85 3.64
CA ARG A 147 -12.34 -1.36 2.53
C ARG A 147 -13.06 -0.04 2.81
N GLN A 148 -13.32 0.25 4.08
CA GLN A 148 -13.98 1.50 4.47
C GLN A 148 -13.00 2.68 4.56
N GLU A 149 -11.69 2.41 4.57
CA GLU A 149 -10.68 3.46 4.67
C GLU A 149 -10.46 4.13 3.30
N PRO A 150 -10.78 5.43 3.15
CA PRO A 150 -10.64 6.12 1.88
C PRO A 150 -9.18 6.24 1.42
N GLU A 151 -8.22 6.26 2.34
CA GLU A 151 -6.79 6.35 2.06
C GLU A 151 -6.28 5.16 1.24
N ILE A 152 -6.88 3.97 1.41
CA ILE A 152 -6.46 2.76 0.69
C ILE A 152 -6.63 2.91 -0.82
N LYS A 153 -7.58 3.74 -1.27
CA LYS A 153 -7.77 4.06 -2.70
C LYS A 153 -6.58 4.81 -3.30
N LEU A 154 -5.71 5.40 -2.48
CA LEU A 154 -4.51 6.10 -2.92
C LEU A 154 -3.29 5.19 -3.06
N LEU A 155 -3.35 3.91 -2.63
CA LEU A 155 -2.19 3.02 -2.64
C LEU A 155 -1.62 2.79 -4.05
N GLU A 156 -2.48 2.67 -5.07
CA GLU A 156 -2.03 2.54 -6.46
C GLU A 156 -1.20 3.76 -6.88
N ARG A 157 -1.76 4.95 -6.69
CA ARG A 157 -1.11 6.21 -7.06
C ARG A 157 0.17 6.44 -6.26
N LEU A 158 0.13 6.26 -4.94
CA LEU A 158 1.29 6.41 -4.06
C LEU A 158 2.44 5.50 -4.51
N SER A 159 2.13 4.23 -4.75
CA SER A 159 3.13 3.24 -5.12
C SER A 159 3.74 3.55 -6.49
N ALA A 160 2.95 4.05 -7.46
CA ALA A 160 3.48 4.52 -8.74
C ALA A 160 4.38 5.76 -8.58
N THR A 161 3.93 6.78 -7.84
CA THR A 161 4.71 8.00 -7.63
C THR A 161 6.01 7.73 -6.88
N LEU A 162 6.03 6.79 -5.92
CA LEU A 162 7.27 6.36 -5.27
C LEU A 162 8.23 5.69 -6.25
N ALA A 163 7.74 4.85 -7.17
CA ALA A 163 8.60 4.20 -8.17
C ALA A 163 9.29 5.22 -9.10
N GLU A 164 8.63 6.34 -9.40
CA GLU A 164 9.19 7.42 -10.22
C GLU A 164 10.21 8.31 -9.46
N ASN A 165 10.05 8.44 -8.13
CA ASN A 165 10.76 9.45 -7.34
C ASN A 165 11.82 8.88 -6.38
N VAL A 166 11.90 7.55 -6.21
CA VAL A 166 12.79 6.88 -5.26
C VAL A 166 13.76 5.96 -5.99
N THR A 167 15.06 6.06 -5.66
CA THR A 167 16.13 5.37 -6.38
C THR A 167 16.53 4.03 -5.76
N GLN A 168 15.90 3.59 -4.65
CA GLN A 168 16.19 2.34 -3.94
C GLN A 168 15.13 1.27 -4.24
N PRO A 169 15.17 0.61 -5.41
CA PRO A 169 14.15 -0.34 -5.82
C PRO A 169 14.03 -1.55 -4.89
N ASP A 170 15.14 -2.02 -4.32
CA ASP A 170 15.12 -3.18 -3.42
C ASP A 170 14.39 -2.92 -2.10
N MET A 171 14.45 -1.68 -1.60
CA MET A 171 13.70 -1.27 -0.41
C MET A 171 12.22 -1.09 -0.71
N LEU A 172 11.86 -0.62 -1.91
CA LEU A 172 10.46 -0.40 -2.29
C LEU A 172 9.73 -1.67 -2.77
N LYS A 173 10.44 -2.69 -3.26
CA LYS A 173 9.83 -3.96 -3.72
C LYS A 173 8.83 -4.56 -2.72
N PRO A 174 9.16 -4.74 -1.43
CA PRO A 174 8.21 -5.23 -0.44
C PRO A 174 6.99 -4.31 -0.26
N PHE A 175 7.18 -2.99 -0.40
CA PHE A 175 6.11 -2.01 -0.28
C PHE A 175 5.15 -2.07 -1.47
N HIS A 176 5.66 -2.25 -2.68
CA HIS A 176 4.82 -2.45 -3.86
C HIS A 176 3.98 -3.73 -3.74
N ALA A 177 4.56 -4.82 -3.25
CA ALA A 177 3.86 -6.07 -2.98
C ALA A 177 2.79 -5.91 -1.88
N LEU A 178 3.06 -5.10 -0.85
CA LEU A 178 2.12 -4.74 0.20
C LEU A 178 0.88 -4.03 -0.38
N CYS A 179 1.10 -2.97 -1.16
CA CYS A 179 0.03 -2.19 -1.79
C CYS A 179 -0.86 -3.08 -2.66
N TYR A 180 -0.25 -3.96 -3.47
CA TYR A 180 -0.95 -4.96 -4.28
C TYR A 180 -1.85 -5.85 -3.43
N SER A 181 -1.28 -6.47 -2.39
CA SER A 181 -1.97 -7.46 -1.57
C SER A 181 -3.21 -6.86 -0.94
N ILE A 182 -3.06 -5.64 -0.40
CA ILE A 182 -4.17 -4.87 0.16
C ILE A 182 -5.25 -4.61 -0.89
N LEU A 183 -4.89 -4.05 -2.05
CA LEU A 183 -5.87 -3.67 -3.09
C LEU A 183 -6.61 -4.89 -3.65
N LYS A 184 -5.90 -6.01 -3.89
CA LYS A 184 -6.49 -7.24 -4.39
C LYS A 184 -7.43 -7.89 -3.38
N THR A 185 -6.99 -8.04 -2.13
CA THR A 185 -7.81 -8.72 -1.11
C THR A 185 -8.99 -7.86 -0.66
N SER A 186 -8.84 -6.54 -0.67
CA SER A 186 -9.92 -5.61 -0.36
C SER A 186 -10.96 -5.48 -1.49
N ASP A 187 -10.63 -5.89 -2.73
CA ASP A 187 -11.54 -5.80 -3.88
C ASP A 187 -12.12 -4.38 -4.05
N ILE A 188 -11.31 -3.36 -3.75
CA ILE A 188 -11.74 -1.96 -3.80
C ILE A 188 -11.78 -1.50 -5.25
N GLN A 189 -12.91 -0.98 -5.66
CA GLN A 189 -13.01 -0.23 -6.91
C GLN A 189 -12.35 1.13 -6.76
N ILE A 190 -11.22 1.31 -7.43
CA ILE A 190 -10.49 2.58 -7.47
C ILE A 190 -11.13 3.48 -8.54
N PRO A 191 -11.66 4.67 -8.16
CA PRO A 191 -12.17 5.66 -9.10
C PRO A 191 -11.12 6.02 -10.15
N HIS A 192 -11.55 6.29 -11.39
CA HIS A 192 -10.63 6.54 -12.49
C HIS A 192 -9.67 7.72 -12.21
N GLU A 193 -10.12 8.75 -11.49
CA GLU A 193 -9.30 9.93 -11.17
C GLU A 193 -8.15 9.63 -10.18
N LEU A 194 -8.25 8.53 -9.43
CA LEU A 194 -7.25 8.13 -8.43
C LEU A 194 -6.29 7.06 -8.94
N ARG A 195 -6.46 6.58 -10.18
CA ARG A 195 -5.58 5.57 -10.76
C ARG A 195 -4.23 6.18 -11.13
N ALA A 196 -3.21 5.33 -11.17
CA ALA A 196 -1.93 5.71 -11.74
C ALA A 196 -2.08 6.01 -13.23
N THR A 197 -1.39 7.05 -13.73
CA THR A 197 -1.37 7.37 -15.16
C THR A 197 -0.65 6.24 -15.91
N ARG A 198 -1.20 5.76 -17.02
CA ARG A 198 -0.60 4.68 -17.83
C ARG A 198 -0.16 5.27 -19.17
N ASP A 199 1.14 5.50 -19.35
CA ASP A 199 1.69 5.86 -20.66
C ASP A 199 1.90 4.58 -21.49
N PHE A 200 1.03 4.33 -22.46
CA PHE A 200 1.27 3.33 -23.49
C PHE A 200 1.92 4.03 -24.69
N GLY A 201 3.24 3.86 -24.84
CA GLY A 201 3.97 4.32 -26.02
C GLY A 201 3.61 3.48 -27.26
N ASN A 202 3.19 4.16 -28.33
CA ASN A 202 3.07 3.59 -29.69
C ASN A 202 4.46 3.45 -30.31
N GLU A 203 4.94 2.25 -30.67
CA GLU A 203 5.95 2.11 -31.73
C GLU A 203 5.71 0.87 -32.63
N ILE A 204 5.66 1.17 -33.92
CA ILE A 204 5.47 0.28 -35.05
C ILE A 204 6.88 -0.03 -35.62
N SER A 205 7.09 -1.29 -36.06
CA SER A 205 8.09 -1.79 -37.05
C SER A 205 9.33 -2.61 -36.59
N GLY A 206 9.54 -3.77 -37.23
CA GLY A 206 10.86 -4.14 -37.79
C GLY A 206 11.65 -5.39 -37.30
N HIS A 207 11.29 -6.57 -37.81
CA HIS A 207 12.12 -7.74 -38.23
C HIS A 207 13.58 -8.05 -37.72
N HIS A 208 13.78 -9.36 -37.44
CA HIS A 208 14.99 -10.23 -37.58
C HIS A 208 16.04 -10.35 -36.44
N SER A 209 16.06 -11.50 -35.75
CA SER A 209 17.23 -12.43 -35.64
C SER A 209 16.99 -13.57 -34.64
N THR A 210 17.24 -14.80 -35.09
CA THR A 210 17.05 -16.11 -34.44
C THR A 210 18.07 -16.42 -33.35
N ARG A 211 17.91 -15.77 -32.19
CA ARG A 211 18.29 -16.29 -30.88
C ARG A 211 17.02 -16.22 -30.02
N GLN A 212 16.79 -17.20 -29.17
CA GLN A 212 15.65 -17.24 -28.24
C GLN A 212 15.76 -16.04 -27.28
N LYS A 213 15.24 -14.89 -27.69
CA LYS A 213 15.35 -13.62 -26.98
C LYS A 213 14.41 -13.65 -25.79
N ARG A 214 14.96 -13.49 -24.59
CA ARG A 214 14.26 -12.91 -23.43
C ARG A 214 13.63 -11.62 -23.92
N CYS A 215 12.30 -11.62 -24.03
CA CYS A 215 11.46 -10.49 -24.43
C CYS A 215 11.72 -9.95 -25.85
N ASP A 216 10.76 -10.15 -26.76
CA ASP A 216 10.60 -9.32 -27.96
C ASP A 216 9.32 -8.48 -27.73
N LEU A 217 9.51 -7.21 -27.37
CA LEU A 217 8.51 -6.25 -26.85
C LEU A 217 7.49 -5.76 -27.90
N LEU A 218 7.38 -6.40 -29.07
CA LEU A 218 6.52 -5.97 -30.17
C LEU A 218 5.35 -6.91 -30.47
N LEU A 219 5.27 -8.07 -29.82
CA LEU A 219 4.22 -9.03 -30.06
C LEU A 219 3.71 -9.52 -28.72
N ASP A 220 2.58 -8.97 -28.30
CA ASP A 220 1.69 -9.57 -27.31
C ASP A 220 1.35 -11.00 -27.77
N PRO A 221 2.05 -12.04 -27.28
CA PRO A 221 2.01 -13.36 -27.89
C PRO A 221 0.67 -14.07 -27.63
N ARG A 222 -0.20 -13.46 -26.81
CA ARG A 222 -1.56 -13.90 -26.53
C ARG A 222 -2.62 -12.86 -26.88
N ASN A 223 -2.23 -11.72 -27.46
CA ASN A 223 -3.08 -10.57 -27.73
C ASN A 223 -4.00 -10.20 -26.53
N ASN A 224 -3.44 -10.29 -25.31
CA ASN A 224 -4.16 -10.14 -24.05
C ASN A 224 -3.73 -8.90 -23.22
N ASN A 225 -3.03 -7.94 -23.83
CA ASN A 225 -2.72 -6.59 -23.32
C ASN A 225 -2.11 -6.57 -21.92
N CYS A 226 -1.13 -7.43 -21.75
CA CYS A 226 -0.55 -7.72 -20.47
C CYS A 226 0.70 -6.77 -20.33
N THR A 227 0.87 -6.05 -19.19
CA THR A 227 2.15 -5.45 -18.72
C THR A 227 2.79 -5.64 -17.27
N GLY A 228 3.21 -6.85 -16.86
CA GLY A 228 4.12 -7.29 -15.78
C GLY A 228 3.47 -7.78 -14.50
N MET A 229 4.12 -8.76 -13.85
CA MET A 229 3.69 -9.56 -12.68
C MET A 229 2.63 -10.63 -12.93
N CYS A 230 2.76 -11.36 -14.04
CA CYS A 230 1.88 -12.48 -14.37
C CYS A 230 2.53 -13.86 -14.16
N GLY A 231 1.85 -14.70 -13.37
CA GLY A 231 1.98 -16.16 -13.42
C GLY A 231 1.17 -16.76 -14.60
N PRO A 232 1.21 -18.08 -14.81
CA PRO A 232 0.63 -18.75 -15.98
C PRO A 232 -0.88 -18.53 -16.24
N ASN A 233 -1.61 -17.85 -15.35
CA ASN A 233 -3.06 -17.61 -15.43
C ASN A 233 -3.50 -16.20 -14.96
N CYS A 234 -2.59 -15.21 -14.87
CA CYS A 234 -2.90 -13.90 -14.26
C CYS A 234 -3.36 -12.80 -15.24
N TYR A 235 -4.21 -11.90 -14.71
CA TYR A 235 -4.52 -10.58 -15.26
C TYR A 235 -3.45 -9.57 -14.83
N CYS A 236 -2.97 -8.75 -15.76
CA CYS A 236 -1.71 -8.02 -15.63
C CYS A 236 -1.76 -6.68 -14.87
N TRP A 237 -0.66 -6.28 -14.22
CA TRP A 237 -0.56 -5.11 -13.33
C TRP A 237 0.34 -4.02 -13.91
N SER A 238 -0.18 -3.34 -14.93
CA SER A 238 0.57 -2.38 -15.75
C SER A 238 1.27 -1.24 -14.99
N TRP A 239 0.75 -0.84 -13.84
CA TRP A 239 1.27 0.32 -13.09
C TRP A 239 2.39 -0.04 -12.07
N VAL A 240 2.49 -1.30 -11.63
CA VAL A 240 3.58 -1.77 -10.75
C VAL A 240 4.79 -2.24 -11.56
N CYS A 241 4.56 -2.72 -12.78
CA CYS A 241 5.52 -3.57 -13.47
C CYS A 241 5.98 -3.02 -14.82
N GLY A 242 5.26 -2.07 -15.41
CA GLY A 242 5.67 -1.40 -16.65
C GLY A 242 5.51 -2.21 -17.94
N ASP A 243 5.72 -3.54 -17.97
CA ASP A 243 5.67 -4.40 -19.18
C ASP A 243 5.36 -5.91 -18.90
N CYS A 244 4.70 -6.73 -19.77
CA CYS A 244 4.22 -8.11 -19.37
C CYS A 244 5.23 -9.10 -19.80
N CYS A 245 6.32 -8.91 -19.09
CA CYS A 245 7.25 -9.94 -18.85
C CYS A 245 6.72 -10.86 -17.75
N PHE A 246 7.27 -12.06 -17.75
CA PHE A 246 7.23 -12.97 -16.62
C PHE A 246 7.96 -12.33 -15.44
N HIS A 247 7.31 -12.21 -14.27
CA HIS A 247 7.99 -11.83 -13.04
C HIS A 247 8.02 -12.99 -12.07
N GLN A 248 9.23 -13.31 -11.66
CA GLN A 248 9.53 -14.44 -10.79
C GLN A 248 8.76 -14.39 -9.46
N GLY A 249 8.59 -13.21 -8.85
CA GLY A 249 7.86 -13.08 -7.58
C GLY A 249 6.41 -13.57 -7.65
N CYS A 250 5.72 -13.36 -8.77
CA CYS A 250 4.34 -13.80 -8.94
C CYS A 250 4.22 -15.29 -9.22
N LEU A 251 5.13 -15.85 -10.01
CA LEU A 251 5.21 -17.30 -10.14
C LEU A 251 5.47 -17.96 -8.78
N GLU A 252 6.41 -17.41 -8.01
CA GLU A 252 6.73 -17.91 -6.67
C GLU A 252 5.51 -17.82 -5.76
N HIS A 253 4.78 -16.70 -5.76
CA HIS A 253 3.52 -16.56 -5.03
C HIS A 253 2.51 -17.65 -5.36
N ASP A 254 2.22 -17.85 -6.64
CA ASP A 254 1.26 -18.85 -7.11
C ASP A 254 1.68 -20.27 -6.67
N ILE A 255 2.96 -20.61 -6.85
CA ILE A 255 3.54 -21.89 -6.41
C ILE A 255 3.45 -22.04 -4.89
N CYS A 256 3.74 -20.99 -4.12
CA CYS A 256 3.65 -21.00 -2.67
C CYS A 256 2.21 -21.23 -2.20
N CYS A 257 1.24 -20.51 -2.79
CA CYS A 257 -0.18 -20.66 -2.47
C CYS A 257 -0.69 -22.07 -2.81
N GLU A 258 -0.22 -22.66 -3.91
CA GLU A 258 -0.55 -24.04 -4.28
C GLU A 258 0.07 -25.05 -3.29
N LYS A 259 1.36 -24.89 -2.96
CA LYS A 259 2.12 -25.80 -2.09
C LYS A 259 1.65 -25.75 -0.63
N PHE A 260 1.39 -24.55 -0.10
CA PHE A 260 1.14 -24.32 1.33
C PHE A 260 -0.32 -23.93 1.64
N GLY A 261 -1.14 -23.72 0.61
CA GLY A 261 -2.54 -23.34 0.74
C GLY A 261 -2.77 -21.83 0.81
N ALA A 262 -4.01 -21.43 0.56
CA ALA A 262 -4.45 -20.03 0.45
C ALA A 262 -4.33 -19.20 1.74
N TRP A 263 -4.16 -19.86 2.89
CA TRP A 263 -4.01 -19.22 4.21
C TRP A 263 -2.56 -19.24 4.73
N SER A 264 -1.62 -19.65 3.88
CA SER A 264 -0.20 -19.55 4.19
C SER A 264 0.28 -18.10 4.13
N SER A 265 1.36 -17.80 4.86
CA SER A 265 1.98 -16.46 4.91
C SER A 265 2.33 -15.93 3.52
N HIS A 266 2.84 -16.81 2.66
CA HIS A 266 3.17 -16.48 1.28
C HIS A 266 1.94 -16.02 0.50
N CYS A 267 0.76 -16.53 0.84
CA CYS A 267 -0.47 -16.23 0.12
C CYS A 267 -1.18 -14.98 0.67
N VAL A 268 -1.43 -14.93 1.98
CA VAL A 268 -2.14 -13.82 2.63
C VAL A 268 -1.28 -12.57 2.82
N PHE A 269 0.04 -12.72 2.97
CA PHE A 269 0.98 -11.62 3.19
C PHE A 269 2.23 -11.77 2.30
N PRO A 270 2.11 -11.53 0.98
CA PRO A 270 3.18 -11.79 0.02
C PRO A 270 4.31 -10.75 0.08
N LEU A 271 4.96 -10.62 1.23
CA LEU A 271 6.01 -9.66 1.53
C LEU A 271 7.36 -10.38 1.49
N GLY A 272 8.04 -10.30 0.35
CA GLY A 272 9.24 -11.07 0.08
C GLY A 272 8.89 -12.41 -0.55
N PHE A 273 8.85 -12.43 -1.88
CA PHE A 273 8.72 -13.65 -2.66
C PHE A 273 10.02 -14.45 -2.53
N THR A 274 10.00 -15.50 -1.72
CA THR A 274 11.03 -16.52 -1.71
C THR A 274 10.40 -17.85 -1.30
N CYS A 275 9.90 -18.61 -2.28
CA CYS A 275 9.70 -20.04 -2.12
C CYS A 275 10.92 -20.75 -2.73
N GLU A 276 11.92 -21.01 -1.88
CA GLU A 276 13.17 -21.72 -2.19
C GLU A 276 13.89 -21.20 -3.45
N SER A 277 14.75 -20.20 -3.25
CA SER A 277 15.79 -19.73 -4.18
C SER A 277 16.31 -20.84 -5.11
N TYR A 278 16.23 -20.62 -6.42
CA TYR A 278 16.93 -21.40 -7.46
C TYR A 278 16.87 -22.93 -7.31
N LYS A 279 16.11 -23.60 -8.18
CA LYS A 279 16.72 -24.75 -8.85
C LYS A 279 17.75 -24.18 -9.82
N GLU A 280 19.02 -24.37 -9.49
CA GLU A 280 20.15 -24.06 -10.37
C GLU A 280 19.90 -24.58 -11.78
N CYS A 281 20.09 -23.70 -12.77
CA CYS A 281 20.56 -24.05 -14.10
C CYS A 281 21.89 -23.33 -14.30
#